data_AF-A0A378KU02-F1
#
_entry.id   AF-A0A378KU02-F1
#
_cell.length_a   1.000
_cell.length_b   1.000
_cell.length_c   1.000
_cell.angle_alpha   90.00
_cell.angle_beta   90.00
_cell.angle_gamma   90.00
#
_symmetry.space_group_name_H-M   'P 1'
#
loop_
_entity.id
_entity.type
_entity.pdbx_description
1 polymer ?
#
loop_
_entity_poly.entity_id
_entity_poly.type
_entity_poly.pdbx_seq_one_letter_code
_entity_poly.pdbx_strand_id
1 'polypeptide(L)'
;MAASTHDISGLIAHDINLNTYPEVDLGLDEAITEVQFGDMHGNTLKMLALLKTSGIIDIPKDKYDDFVKLYTDTYNLMEDHSRKGQTANGDLRYRAWKRFAKEHPVFTEEMNKQFDAILASIQVINKERLVTFLGDILSDRGASDYLTLKLLAHLKKEGMHYRIIFSNHDLEFVWQYERLLSEPVSRLDDRDDQIMYRYAMATDRHQGASVHHLLACVRQEVISLDELTQIVREAYYPHLELFSYSLQKEGDGLYVLSHAPMSLNEMASQVEQKFDITINTMDRNQFAKSIDKLNKQFKHIVVNGEFTFTAPWQDDASKRKNPIYQIVWSRNVSSDSRPLRETDFDTLKPVIFVHGHSMDKRGANPRPGVLTLDDVVGKDMSCHSGIVFIAALAHTELKSTLEVSEAATLKASRFRFHSSEARRLESSILSSDVNNQPRM
;
A
#
# COMPACT_ATOMS: atom_id res chain seq x y z
N MET A 1 37.09 3.26 -27.52
CA MET A 1 36.20 2.58 -26.56
C MET A 1 34.82 3.17 -26.74
N ALA A 2 33.92 2.44 -27.41
CA ALA A 2 32.54 2.86 -27.57
C ALA A 2 31.79 2.55 -26.28
N ALA A 3 31.19 3.55 -25.63
CA ALA A 3 30.27 3.33 -24.53
C ALA A 3 29.05 2.59 -25.10
N SER A 4 28.78 1.38 -24.63
CA SER A 4 27.63 0.59 -25.05
C SER A 4 26.35 1.25 -24.54
N THR A 5 25.56 1.80 -25.45
CA THR A 5 24.27 2.46 -25.21
C THR A 5 23.14 1.45 -24.95
N HIS A 6 23.37 0.39 -24.17
CA HIS A 6 22.38 -0.66 -23.89
C HIS A 6 22.01 -0.77 -22.39
N ASP A 7 22.47 0.16 -21.56
CA ASP A 7 22.15 0.17 -20.13
C ASP A 7 20.92 1.04 -19.86
N ILE A 8 19.75 0.63 -20.36
CA ILE A 8 18.48 1.34 -20.14
C ILE A 8 17.86 0.87 -18.81
N SER A 9 18.62 0.94 -17.72
CA SER A 9 18.05 0.96 -16.37
C SER A 9 18.20 2.39 -15.86
N GLY A 10 17.10 3.12 -15.66
CA GLY A 10 17.16 4.56 -15.49
C GLY A 10 16.08 5.15 -14.60
N LEU A 11 16.44 6.25 -13.93
CA LEU A 11 15.51 7.14 -13.25
C LEU A 11 14.96 8.15 -14.27
N ILE A 12 13.64 8.13 -14.44
CA ILE A 12 12.91 9.04 -15.32
C ILE A 12 12.23 10.09 -14.44
N ALA A 13 12.55 11.36 -14.67
CA ALA A 13 11.78 12.47 -14.13
C ALA A 13 10.74 12.90 -15.17
N HIS A 14 9.46 12.91 -14.81
CA HIS A 14 8.38 13.22 -15.72
C HIS A 14 7.47 14.28 -15.10
N ASP A 15 7.21 15.36 -15.84
CA ASP A 15 6.24 16.38 -15.42
C ASP A 15 4.83 15.93 -15.81
N ILE A 16 3.95 15.79 -14.81
CA ILE A 16 2.61 15.26 -14.97
C ILE A 16 1.58 16.24 -14.41
N ASN A 17 0.41 16.27 -15.02
CA ASN A 17 -0.78 16.95 -14.49
C ASN A 17 -1.94 15.95 -14.45
N LEU A 18 -2.34 15.56 -13.25
CA LEU A 18 -3.37 14.57 -12.98
C LEU A 18 -4.77 15.02 -13.43
N ASN A 19 -4.99 16.33 -13.59
CA ASN A 19 -6.28 16.89 -14.02
C ASN A 19 -6.44 16.94 -15.54
N THR A 20 -5.44 16.46 -16.29
CA THR A 20 -5.45 16.46 -17.76
C THR A 20 -5.04 15.09 -18.26
N TYR A 21 -5.70 14.63 -19.33
CA TYR A 21 -5.32 13.38 -19.99
C TYR A 21 -3.81 13.33 -20.32
N PRO A 22 -3.08 12.28 -19.92
CA PRO A 22 -1.67 12.12 -20.25
C PRO A 22 -1.50 11.83 -21.75
N GLU A 23 -1.16 12.87 -22.52
CA GLU A 23 -0.89 12.75 -23.97
C GLU A 23 0.45 12.03 -24.25
N VAL A 24 1.35 11.99 -23.26
CA VAL A 24 2.68 11.42 -23.40
C VAL A 24 2.68 9.96 -22.95
N ASP A 25 3.08 9.08 -23.87
CA ASP A 25 3.64 7.78 -23.53
C ASP A 25 5.16 7.98 -23.38
N LEU A 26 5.74 7.52 -22.28
CA LEU A 26 7.18 7.57 -22.05
C LEU A 26 7.98 6.77 -23.09
N GLY A 27 7.32 5.93 -23.89
CA GLY A 27 7.96 5.16 -24.95
C GLY A 27 9.00 4.20 -24.39
N LEU A 28 8.69 3.61 -23.24
CA LEU A 28 9.60 2.70 -22.54
C LEU A 28 9.96 1.53 -23.45
N ASP A 29 11.26 1.32 -23.63
CA ASP A 29 11.83 0.26 -24.45
C ASP A 29 11.24 -1.12 -24.09
N GLU A 30 11.11 -2.00 -25.08
CA GLU A 30 10.64 -3.38 -24.86
C GLU A 30 11.55 -4.17 -23.90
N ALA A 31 12.83 -3.78 -23.80
CA ALA A 31 13.78 -4.32 -22.83
C ALA A 31 13.42 -3.99 -21.37
N ILE A 32 12.61 -2.94 -21.11
CA ILE A 32 12.14 -2.58 -19.77
C ILE A 32 11.08 -3.59 -19.31
N THR A 33 11.49 -4.46 -18.39
CA THR A 33 10.64 -5.51 -17.81
C THR A 33 9.99 -5.08 -16.51
N GLU A 34 10.42 -3.98 -15.90
CA GLU A 34 9.84 -3.47 -14.66
C GLU A 34 9.79 -1.94 -14.61
N VAL A 35 8.69 -1.41 -14.07
CA VAL A 35 8.55 0.00 -13.68
C VAL A 35 8.21 0.11 -12.20
N GLN A 36 8.79 1.10 -11.53
CA GLN A 36 8.61 1.33 -10.11
C GLN A 36 8.11 2.75 -9.90
N PHE A 37 7.03 2.86 -9.13
CA PHE A 37 6.41 4.13 -8.76
C PHE A 37 6.61 4.38 -7.28
N GLY A 38 6.88 5.63 -6.92
CA GLY A 38 7.06 6.06 -5.53
C GLY A 38 5.76 6.05 -4.71
N ASP A 39 5.71 6.96 -3.75
CA ASP A 39 4.56 7.17 -2.86
C ASP A 39 3.29 7.54 -3.66
N MET A 40 2.21 6.77 -3.48
CA MET A 40 0.94 7.00 -4.17
C MET A 40 -0.01 7.95 -3.43
N HIS A 41 0.26 8.31 -2.17
CA HIS A 41 -0.58 9.17 -1.33
C HIS A 41 -2.07 8.75 -1.29
N GLY A 42 -2.38 7.47 -1.48
CA GLY A 42 -3.75 6.95 -1.60
C GLY A 42 -4.51 7.50 -2.81
N ASN A 43 -3.80 8.06 -3.79
CA ASN A 43 -4.38 8.77 -4.92
C ASN A 43 -4.56 7.87 -6.15
N THR A 44 -5.78 7.35 -6.33
CA THR A 44 -6.13 6.50 -7.48
C THR A 44 -5.96 7.22 -8.83
N LEU A 45 -6.15 8.54 -8.90
CA LEU A 45 -5.95 9.32 -10.12
C LEU A 45 -4.47 9.39 -10.51
N LYS A 46 -3.58 9.56 -9.53
CA LYS A 46 -2.12 9.44 -9.73
C LYS A 46 -1.75 8.06 -10.26
N MET A 47 -2.26 7.00 -9.62
CA MET A 47 -2.04 5.62 -10.06
C MET A 47 -2.44 5.41 -11.52
N LEU A 48 -3.66 5.85 -11.90
CA LEU A 48 -4.15 5.73 -13.28
C LEU A 48 -3.28 6.51 -14.27
N ALA A 49 -2.90 7.75 -13.93
CA ALA A 49 -2.09 8.61 -14.78
C ALA A 49 -0.69 8.02 -15.03
N LEU A 50 -0.04 7.48 -13.98
CA LEU A 50 1.28 6.85 -14.09
C LEU A 50 1.23 5.57 -14.92
N LEU A 51 0.21 4.74 -14.74
CA LEU A 51 0.00 3.52 -15.53
C LEU A 51 -0.18 3.86 -17.02
N LYS A 52 -0.98 4.89 -17.34
CA LYS A 52 -1.19 5.33 -18.73
C LYS A 52 0.09 5.89 -19.35
N THR A 53 0.78 6.75 -18.61
CA THR A 53 2.02 7.43 -19.04
C THR A 53 3.16 6.43 -19.26
N SER A 54 3.18 5.32 -18.49
CA SER A 54 4.20 4.27 -18.60
C SER A 54 3.85 3.18 -19.63
N GLY A 55 2.80 3.37 -20.43
CA GLY A 55 2.36 2.41 -21.45
C GLY A 55 1.91 1.07 -20.87
N ILE A 56 1.42 1.03 -19.62
CA ILE A 56 0.90 -0.19 -18.98
C ILE A 56 -0.56 -0.42 -19.39
N ILE A 57 -1.33 0.67 -19.39
CA ILE A 57 -2.75 0.66 -19.72
C ILE A 57 -3.06 1.60 -20.88
N ASP A 58 -4.19 1.35 -21.52
CA ASP A 58 -4.88 2.32 -22.35
C ASP A 58 -6.25 2.66 -21.75
N ILE A 59 -6.65 3.92 -21.89
CA ILE A 59 -7.95 4.44 -21.46
C ILE A 59 -8.37 5.56 -22.41
N PRO A 60 -9.62 5.57 -22.91
CA PRO A 60 -10.11 6.68 -23.72
C PRO A 60 -10.06 8.02 -22.98
N LYS A 61 -9.75 9.10 -23.69
CA LYS A 61 -9.61 10.45 -23.13
C LYS A 61 -10.88 10.92 -22.40
N ASP A 62 -12.05 10.70 -22.98
CA ASP A 62 -13.34 11.03 -22.36
C ASP A 62 -13.57 10.26 -21.05
N LYS A 63 -13.11 9.01 -20.98
CA LYS A 63 -13.21 8.17 -19.77
C LYS A 63 -12.23 8.59 -18.69
N TYR A 64 -11.05 9.07 -19.07
CA TYR A 64 -10.12 9.67 -18.14
C TYR A 64 -10.70 10.97 -17.55
N ASP A 65 -11.29 11.83 -18.40
CA ASP A 65 -11.93 13.07 -17.96
C ASP A 65 -13.13 12.79 -17.02
N ASP A 66 -13.93 11.76 -17.33
CA ASP A 66 -14.99 11.25 -16.44
C ASP A 66 -14.41 10.83 -15.08
N PHE A 67 -13.23 10.19 -15.06
CA PHE A 67 -12.58 9.77 -13.83
C PHE A 67 -12.03 10.93 -13.01
N VAL A 68 -11.40 11.92 -13.65
CA VAL A 68 -10.94 13.15 -12.99
C VAL A 68 -12.11 13.82 -12.27
N LYS A 69 -13.27 13.93 -12.95
CA LYS A 69 -14.48 14.48 -12.37
C LYS A 69 -14.97 13.65 -11.17
N LEU A 70 -15.12 12.34 -11.34
CA LEU A 70 -15.57 11.44 -10.28
C LEU A 70 -14.65 11.50 -9.04
N TYR A 71 -13.34 11.46 -9.26
CA TYR A 71 -12.34 11.52 -8.19
C TYR A 71 -12.44 12.84 -7.43
N THR A 72 -12.53 13.95 -8.16
CA THR A 72 -12.66 15.31 -7.59
C THR A 72 -13.97 15.47 -6.80
N ASP A 73 -15.08 15.00 -7.34
CA ASP A 73 -16.38 15.04 -6.65
C ASP A 73 -16.34 14.22 -5.36
N THR A 74 -15.74 13.02 -5.41
CA THR A 74 -15.55 12.16 -4.23
C THR A 74 -14.68 12.85 -3.18
N TYR A 75 -13.57 13.47 -3.59
CA TYR A 75 -12.69 14.21 -2.69
C TYR A 75 -13.38 15.41 -2.05
N ASN A 76 -14.10 16.22 -2.83
CA ASN A 76 -14.79 17.41 -2.33
C ASN A 76 -15.90 17.07 -1.34
N LEU A 77 -16.62 15.95 -1.55
CA LEU A 77 -17.59 15.43 -0.59
C LEU A 77 -16.94 15.10 0.77
N MET A 78 -15.66 14.74 0.78
CA MET A 78 -14.90 14.61 2.02
C MET A 78 -14.46 15.97 2.59
N GLU A 79 -13.89 16.83 1.74
CA GLU A 79 -13.22 18.06 2.19
C GLU A 79 -14.18 19.18 2.62
N ASP A 80 -15.24 19.46 1.85
CA ASP A 80 -16.20 20.52 2.15
C ASP A 80 -16.85 20.35 3.53
N HIS A 81 -16.96 19.09 3.96
CA HIS A 81 -17.57 18.73 5.23
C HIS A 81 -16.57 18.72 6.39
N SER A 82 -15.28 18.58 6.11
CA SER A 82 -14.21 18.85 7.07
C SER A 82 -14.11 20.36 7.36
N ARG A 83 -14.32 21.22 6.35
CA ARG A 83 -14.23 22.69 6.47
C ARG A 83 -15.45 23.34 7.15
N LYS A 84 -16.67 22.81 6.97
CA LYS A 84 -17.89 23.32 7.64
C LYS A 84 -17.89 23.17 9.17
N GLY A 85 -17.00 22.34 9.72
CA GLY A 85 -16.63 22.31 11.14
C GLY A 85 -15.51 23.30 11.46
N GLN A 86 -15.72 24.60 11.25
CA GLN A 86 -14.71 25.64 11.54
C GLN A 86 -14.39 25.72 13.05
N THR A 87 -13.45 24.90 13.49
CA THR A 87 -12.69 25.13 14.72
C THR A 87 -11.23 24.78 14.46
N ALA A 88 -10.32 25.40 15.22
CA ALA A 88 -8.88 25.20 15.10
C ALA A 88 -8.41 23.78 15.49
N ASN A 89 -9.30 22.93 16.02
CA ASN A 89 -8.99 21.56 16.43
C ASN A 89 -9.45 20.57 15.35
N GLY A 90 -8.50 19.86 14.73
CA GLY A 90 -8.77 18.76 13.79
C GLY A 90 -9.69 17.66 14.37
N ASP A 91 -9.80 17.56 15.70
CA ASP A 91 -10.71 16.62 16.36
C ASP A 91 -12.20 16.94 16.07
N LEU A 92 -12.57 18.21 15.99
CA LEU A 92 -13.96 18.61 15.76
C LEU A 92 -14.40 18.45 14.30
N ARG A 93 -13.48 18.61 13.34
CA ARG A 93 -13.77 18.45 11.90
C ARG A 93 -14.22 17.03 11.54
N TYR A 94 -13.52 16.02 12.05
CA TYR A 94 -13.89 14.63 11.76
C TYR A 94 -15.12 14.15 12.52
N ARG A 95 -15.39 14.64 13.75
CA ARG A 95 -16.68 14.36 14.40
C ARG A 95 -17.85 14.93 13.59
N ALA A 96 -17.68 16.12 13.00
CA ALA A 96 -18.66 16.71 12.09
C ALA A 96 -18.81 15.89 10.80
N TRP A 97 -17.70 15.48 10.17
CA TRP A 97 -17.73 14.61 9.01
C TRP A 97 -18.38 13.25 9.30
N LYS A 98 -18.09 12.61 10.44
CA LYS A 98 -18.67 11.32 10.83
C LYS A 98 -20.18 11.41 10.99
N ARG A 99 -20.67 12.47 11.66
CA ARG A 99 -22.10 12.72 11.77
C ARG A 99 -22.73 12.94 10.40
N PHE A 100 -22.08 13.71 9.54
CA PHE A 100 -22.53 13.92 8.18
C PHE A 100 -22.56 12.62 7.38
N ALA A 101 -21.50 11.83 7.40
CA ALA A 101 -21.38 10.52 6.78
C ALA A 101 -22.29 9.46 7.43
N LYS A 102 -23.06 9.79 8.45
CA LYS A 102 -24.16 8.95 8.94
C LYS A 102 -25.50 9.35 8.32
N GLU A 103 -25.63 10.62 7.96
CA GLU A 103 -26.86 11.25 7.52
C GLU A 103 -26.91 11.45 5.99
N HIS A 104 -25.76 11.37 5.30
CA HIS A 104 -25.63 11.68 3.87
C HIS A 104 -24.72 10.67 3.16
N PRO A 105 -25.12 10.16 1.98
CA PRO A 105 -24.29 9.25 1.21
C PRO A 105 -22.99 9.94 0.79
N VAL A 106 -21.85 9.38 1.22
CA VAL A 106 -20.51 9.92 0.87
C VAL A 106 -20.02 9.43 -0.49
N PHE A 107 -20.56 8.29 -0.92
CA PHE A 107 -20.42 7.71 -2.23
C PHE A 107 -21.80 7.15 -2.60
N THR A 108 -22.23 7.33 -3.84
CA THR A 108 -23.58 6.90 -4.26
C THR A 108 -23.49 5.67 -5.15
N GLU A 109 -24.58 4.92 -5.25
CA GLU A 109 -24.69 3.81 -6.21
C GLU A 109 -24.44 4.30 -7.65
N GLU A 110 -24.85 5.52 -7.98
CA GLU A 110 -24.61 6.13 -9.30
C GLU A 110 -23.12 6.41 -9.54
N MET A 111 -22.42 6.96 -8.55
CA MET A 111 -20.96 7.13 -8.62
C MET A 111 -20.25 5.78 -8.78
N ASN A 112 -20.75 4.73 -8.11
CA ASN A 112 -20.19 3.38 -8.26
C ASN A 112 -20.38 2.85 -9.69
N LYS A 113 -21.58 2.99 -10.25
CA LYS A 113 -21.89 2.62 -11.64
C LYS A 113 -21.06 3.41 -12.65
N GLN A 114 -20.90 4.71 -12.42
CA GLN A 114 -20.02 5.55 -13.24
C GLN A 114 -18.59 5.03 -13.21
N PHE A 115 -18.09 4.66 -12.03
CA PHE A 115 -16.75 4.11 -11.92
C PHE A 115 -16.61 2.76 -12.61
N ASP A 116 -17.60 1.87 -12.49
CA ASP A 116 -17.62 0.59 -13.21
C ASP A 116 -17.55 0.78 -14.73
N ALA A 117 -18.28 1.77 -15.26
CA ALA A 117 -18.23 2.11 -16.68
C ALA A 117 -16.84 2.63 -17.11
N ILE A 118 -16.16 3.38 -16.24
CA ILE A 118 -14.78 3.81 -16.49
C ILE A 118 -13.82 2.61 -16.46
N LEU A 119 -13.90 1.75 -15.44
CA LEU A 119 -13.07 0.55 -15.33
C LEU A 119 -13.22 -0.35 -16.55
N ALA A 120 -14.44 -0.55 -17.04
CA ALA A 120 -14.71 -1.34 -18.24
C ALA A 120 -14.05 -0.79 -19.53
N SER A 121 -13.63 0.48 -19.53
CA SER A 121 -12.92 1.11 -20.66
C SER A 121 -11.39 1.02 -20.56
N ILE A 122 -10.86 0.60 -19.40
CA ILE A 122 -9.41 0.47 -19.17
C ILE A 122 -8.94 -0.89 -19.68
N GLN A 123 -7.91 -0.88 -20.52
CA GLN A 123 -7.27 -2.10 -21.03
C GLN A 123 -5.83 -2.18 -20.55
N VAL A 124 -5.38 -3.36 -20.11
CA VAL A 124 -3.95 -3.60 -19.85
C VAL A 124 -3.29 -3.98 -21.16
N ILE A 125 -2.52 -3.05 -21.72
CA ILE A 125 -1.83 -3.22 -23.02
C ILE A 125 -0.46 -3.86 -22.87
N ASN A 126 0.18 -3.73 -21.70
CA ASN A 126 1.44 -4.42 -21.38
C ASN A 126 1.26 -5.32 -20.15
N LYS A 127 1.21 -6.63 -20.40
CA LYS A 127 1.02 -7.67 -19.36
C LYS A 127 2.32 -8.28 -18.86
N GLU A 128 3.39 -8.14 -19.63
CA GLU A 128 4.70 -8.74 -19.32
C GLU A 128 5.52 -7.87 -18.36
N ARG A 129 5.25 -6.56 -18.34
CA ARG A 129 5.96 -5.62 -17.48
C ARG A 129 5.43 -5.65 -16.05
N LEU A 130 6.33 -5.84 -15.10
CA LEU A 130 6.01 -5.76 -13.68
C LEU A 130 5.88 -4.30 -13.23
N VAL A 131 4.78 -4.00 -12.55
CA VAL A 131 4.56 -2.71 -11.88
C VAL A 131 4.82 -2.85 -10.38
N THR A 132 5.75 -2.06 -9.85
CA THR A 132 6.05 -2.03 -8.42
C THR A 132 5.55 -0.71 -7.82
N PHE A 133 4.59 -0.78 -6.90
CA PHE A 133 4.17 0.36 -6.09
C PHE A 133 4.98 0.38 -4.79
N LEU A 134 5.71 1.46 -4.50
CA LEU A 134 6.57 1.56 -3.31
C LEU A 134 5.82 1.96 -2.03
N GLY A 135 4.49 1.81 -2.01
CA GLY A 135 3.65 1.93 -0.82
C GLY A 135 2.72 3.14 -0.84
N ASP A 136 2.09 3.39 0.31
CA ASP A 136 1.10 4.44 0.54
C ASP A 136 -0.01 4.44 -0.52
N ILE A 137 -0.45 3.24 -0.90
CA ILE A 137 -1.50 3.08 -1.92
C ILE A 137 -2.91 3.11 -1.32
N LEU A 138 -3.04 2.83 -0.03
CA LEU A 138 -4.30 2.84 0.74
C LEU A 138 -4.12 3.59 2.06
N SER A 139 -5.24 4.00 2.68
CA SER A 139 -5.30 4.70 3.97
C SER A 139 -4.44 5.96 4.06
N ASP A 140 -4.46 6.77 3.01
CA ASP A 140 -3.75 8.04 2.93
C ASP A 140 -4.73 9.20 2.59
N ARG A 141 -4.26 10.27 1.97
CA ARG A 141 -4.94 11.56 1.75
C ARG A 141 -5.91 11.53 0.57
N GLY A 142 -5.83 10.54 -0.30
CA GLY A 142 -6.66 10.46 -1.49
C GLY A 142 -8.15 10.32 -1.22
N ALA A 143 -8.94 10.35 -2.30
CA ALA A 143 -10.40 10.42 -2.22
C ALA A 143 -11.07 9.18 -1.58
N SER A 144 -10.60 7.97 -1.90
CA SER A 144 -11.27 6.74 -1.44
C SER A 144 -10.43 5.48 -1.70
N ASP A 145 -10.20 4.68 -0.67
CA ASP A 145 -9.53 3.38 -0.82
C ASP A 145 -10.33 2.41 -1.69
N TYR A 146 -11.67 2.54 -1.73
CA TYR A 146 -12.50 1.71 -2.59
C TYR A 146 -12.17 1.90 -4.08
N LEU A 147 -11.86 3.14 -4.50
CA LEU A 147 -11.50 3.42 -5.89
C LEU A 147 -10.18 2.71 -6.26
N THR A 148 -9.18 2.80 -5.38
CA THR A 148 -7.90 2.09 -5.56
C THR A 148 -8.10 0.58 -5.58
N LEU A 149 -8.86 0.02 -4.63
CA LEU A 149 -9.09 -1.41 -4.52
C LEU A 149 -9.80 -1.99 -5.76
N LYS A 150 -10.85 -1.34 -6.29
CA LYS A 150 -11.50 -1.79 -7.53
C LYS A 150 -10.60 -1.65 -8.74
N LEU A 151 -9.78 -0.59 -8.82
CA LEU A 151 -8.80 -0.46 -9.89
C LEU A 151 -7.81 -1.62 -9.86
N LEU A 152 -7.25 -1.97 -8.69
CA LEU A 152 -6.36 -3.13 -8.54
C LEU A 152 -7.04 -4.45 -8.92
N ALA A 153 -8.32 -4.63 -8.55
CA ALA A 153 -9.11 -5.81 -8.93
C ALA A 153 -9.30 -5.90 -10.44
N HIS A 154 -9.62 -4.78 -11.09
CA HIS A 154 -9.73 -4.70 -12.55
C HIS A 154 -8.41 -5.00 -13.24
N LEU A 155 -7.32 -4.35 -12.83
CA LEU A 155 -6.00 -4.54 -13.42
C LEU A 155 -5.51 -5.99 -13.26
N LYS A 156 -5.76 -6.62 -12.10
CA LYS A 156 -5.48 -8.05 -11.89
C LYS A 156 -6.27 -8.91 -12.87
N LYS A 157 -7.59 -8.66 -13.00
CA LYS A 157 -8.47 -9.42 -13.90
C LYS A 157 -8.00 -9.31 -15.36
N GLU A 158 -7.50 -8.15 -15.76
CA GLU A 158 -6.92 -7.91 -17.09
C GLU A 158 -5.50 -8.52 -17.26
N GLY A 159 -4.93 -9.10 -16.21
CA GLY A 159 -3.64 -9.79 -16.25
C GLY A 159 -2.44 -8.86 -16.08
N MET A 160 -2.59 -7.73 -15.38
CA MET A 160 -1.44 -6.88 -15.01
C MET A 160 -0.60 -7.58 -13.93
N HIS A 161 0.72 -7.59 -14.12
CA HIS A 161 1.66 -8.09 -13.13
C HIS A 161 2.08 -6.95 -12.21
N TYR A 162 1.82 -7.08 -10.91
CA TYR A 162 2.23 -6.05 -9.96
C TYR A 162 2.62 -6.57 -8.58
N ARG A 163 3.33 -5.74 -7.83
CA ARG A 163 3.61 -5.89 -6.40
C ARG A 163 3.49 -4.56 -5.69
N ILE A 164 3.21 -4.64 -4.40
CA ILE A 164 3.01 -3.49 -3.51
C ILE A 164 3.94 -3.65 -2.33
N ILE A 165 4.86 -2.69 -2.16
CA ILE A 165 5.73 -2.64 -0.99
C ILE A 165 4.94 -2.09 0.19
N PHE A 166 4.85 -2.87 1.25
CA PHE A 166 4.05 -2.56 2.43
C PHE A 166 4.57 -1.32 3.14
N SER A 167 3.67 -0.36 3.36
CA SER A 167 3.96 0.94 3.95
C SER A 167 3.33 1.17 5.32
N ASN A 168 3.54 2.37 5.87
CA ASN A 168 2.87 2.75 7.11
C ASN A 168 1.37 3.02 6.91
N HIS A 169 0.96 3.53 5.74
CA HIS A 169 -0.46 3.74 5.46
C HIS A 169 -1.15 2.39 5.12
N ASP A 170 -0.50 1.50 4.38
CA ASP A 170 -0.99 0.13 4.14
C ASP A 170 -1.20 -0.65 5.45
N LEU A 171 -0.31 -0.43 6.42
CA LEU A 171 -0.43 -0.97 7.77
C LEU A 171 -1.69 -0.48 8.49
N GLU A 172 -2.01 0.81 8.37
CA GLU A 172 -3.25 1.36 8.92
C GLU A 172 -4.48 0.74 8.25
N PHE A 173 -4.47 0.61 6.92
CA PHE A 173 -5.53 -0.05 6.17
C PHE A 173 -5.77 -1.49 6.67
N VAL A 174 -4.72 -2.33 6.74
CA VAL A 174 -4.82 -3.73 7.18
C VAL A 174 -5.40 -3.81 8.59
N TRP A 175 -4.90 -2.96 9.50
CA TRP A 175 -5.40 -2.93 10.87
C TRP A 175 -6.88 -2.57 10.94
N GLN A 176 -7.32 -1.56 10.18
CA GLN A 176 -8.73 -1.15 10.13
C GLN A 176 -9.63 -2.21 9.52
N TYR A 177 -9.18 -2.83 8.44
CA TYR A 177 -9.92 -3.89 7.75
C TYR A 177 -10.08 -5.13 8.63
N GLU A 178 -9.03 -5.60 9.31
CA GLU A 178 -9.12 -6.75 10.23
C GLU A 178 -10.07 -6.48 11.41
N ARG A 179 -10.12 -5.24 11.89
CA ARG A 179 -11.10 -4.82 12.91
C ARG A 179 -12.52 -4.85 12.39
N LEU A 180 -12.74 -4.34 11.17
CA LEU A 180 -14.04 -4.40 10.50
C LEU A 180 -14.56 -5.84 10.36
N LEU A 181 -13.67 -6.82 10.20
CA LEU A 181 -14.02 -8.24 10.14
C LEU A 181 -14.33 -8.88 11.50
N SER A 182 -13.73 -8.37 12.59
CA SER A 182 -13.80 -8.98 13.91
C SER A 182 -14.83 -8.33 14.85
N GLU A 183 -15.22 -7.09 14.56
CA GLU A 183 -16.16 -6.30 15.34
C GLU A 183 -17.45 -6.02 14.55
N PRO A 184 -18.63 -5.98 15.21
CA PRO A 184 -19.85 -5.50 14.57
C PRO A 184 -19.65 -4.06 14.10
N VAL A 185 -20.10 -3.74 12.89
CA VAL A 185 -20.02 -2.39 12.29
C VAL A 185 -20.58 -1.31 13.22
N SER A 186 -21.62 -1.65 14.00
CA SER A 186 -22.27 -0.76 14.98
C SER A 186 -21.43 -0.42 16.22
N ARG A 187 -20.33 -1.14 16.49
CA ARG A 187 -19.45 -0.89 17.65
C ARG A 187 -18.32 0.09 17.37
N LEU A 188 -18.09 0.44 16.10
CA LEU A 188 -17.03 1.35 15.68
C LEU A 188 -17.28 2.83 16.08
N ASP A 189 -18.31 3.13 16.87
CA ASP A 189 -18.92 4.47 16.91
C ASP A 189 -18.49 5.40 18.08
N ASP A 190 -17.96 4.94 19.24
CA ASP A 190 -17.76 5.87 20.38
C ASP A 190 -16.49 5.74 21.25
N ARG A 191 -15.93 4.53 21.48
CA ARG A 191 -14.70 4.37 22.30
C ARG A 191 -13.43 4.26 21.46
N ASP A 192 -13.59 3.83 20.22
CA ASP A 192 -12.48 3.54 19.33
C ASP A 192 -11.84 4.78 18.74
N ASP A 193 -12.52 5.93 18.70
CA ASP A 193 -11.93 7.17 18.18
C ASP A 193 -10.79 7.70 19.08
N GLN A 194 -10.78 7.39 20.39
CA GLN A 194 -9.64 7.70 21.26
C GLN A 194 -8.46 6.74 21.05
N ILE A 195 -8.75 5.49 20.66
CA ILE A 195 -7.78 4.45 20.33
C ILE A 195 -7.16 4.77 18.96
N MET A 196 -7.99 5.05 17.95
CA MET A 196 -7.62 5.61 16.65
C MET A 196 -6.73 6.83 16.82
N TYR A 197 -7.13 7.81 17.63
CA TYR A 197 -6.36 9.04 17.88
C TYR A 197 -5.02 8.80 18.60
N ARG A 198 -4.93 7.76 19.43
CA ARG A 198 -3.67 7.38 20.10
C ARG A 198 -2.77 6.53 19.21
N TYR A 199 -3.31 5.81 18.23
CA TYR A 199 -2.59 4.76 17.49
C TYR A 199 -2.32 5.11 16.03
N ALA A 200 -3.27 5.73 15.33
CA ALA A 200 -3.11 6.26 13.99
C ALA A 200 -2.54 7.69 14.05
N MET A 201 -1.45 7.92 13.33
CA MET A 201 -1.01 9.22 12.80
C MET A 201 -1.50 10.45 13.61
N ALA A 202 -1.00 10.58 14.84
CA ALA A 202 -1.58 11.37 15.94
C ALA A 202 -1.59 12.90 15.76
N THR A 203 -1.55 13.45 14.55
CA THR A 203 -1.61 14.92 14.37
C THR A 203 -2.43 15.43 13.20
N ASP A 204 -2.80 14.63 12.19
CA ASP A 204 -3.62 15.16 11.09
C ASP A 204 -4.50 14.10 10.42
N ARG A 205 -5.82 14.17 10.66
CA ARG A 205 -6.83 13.24 10.13
C ARG A 205 -6.95 13.26 8.60
N HIS A 206 -6.37 14.26 7.94
CA HIS A 206 -6.27 14.27 6.48
C HIS A 206 -5.35 13.16 5.97
N GLN A 207 -4.45 12.61 6.80
CA GLN A 207 -3.48 11.60 6.38
C GLN A 207 -4.05 10.18 6.25
N GLY A 208 -5.34 9.96 6.55
CA GLY A 208 -6.02 8.67 6.35
C GLY A 208 -7.42 8.83 5.80
N ALA A 209 -7.65 9.92 5.04
CA ALA A 209 -8.95 10.26 4.48
C ALA A 209 -9.54 9.10 3.65
N SER A 210 -8.74 8.49 2.79
CA SER A 210 -9.20 7.49 1.84
C SER A 210 -9.79 6.24 2.51
N VAL A 211 -9.22 5.77 3.63
CA VAL A 211 -9.76 4.62 4.39
C VAL A 211 -11.02 5.01 5.15
N HIS A 212 -11.07 6.22 5.70
CA HIS A 212 -12.26 6.69 6.40
C HIS A 212 -13.47 6.72 5.48
N HIS A 213 -13.27 7.19 4.25
CA HIS A 213 -14.31 7.19 3.22
C HIS A 213 -14.80 5.79 2.89
N LEU A 214 -13.89 4.83 2.68
CA LEU A 214 -14.25 3.43 2.48
C LEU A 214 -15.09 2.89 3.65
N LEU A 215 -14.67 3.11 4.89
CA LEU A 215 -15.40 2.65 6.08
C LEU A 215 -16.79 3.27 6.17
N ALA A 216 -16.96 4.54 5.79
CA ALA A 216 -18.27 5.18 5.72
C ALA A 216 -19.17 4.52 4.66
N CYS A 217 -18.63 4.24 3.47
CA CYS A 217 -19.38 3.56 2.41
C CYS A 217 -19.87 2.16 2.85
N VAL A 218 -19.04 1.40 3.57
CA VAL A 218 -19.44 0.09 4.12
C VAL A 218 -20.54 0.24 5.18
N ARG A 219 -20.42 1.23 6.09
CA ARG A 219 -21.43 1.50 7.12
C ARG A 219 -22.78 1.91 6.56
N GLN A 220 -22.77 2.61 5.43
CA GLN A 220 -23.96 3.03 4.70
C GLN A 220 -24.52 1.95 3.78
N GLU A 221 -23.90 0.76 3.74
CA GLU A 221 -24.28 -0.35 2.86
C GLU A 221 -24.22 0.00 1.36
N VAL A 222 -23.48 1.05 1.01
CA VAL A 222 -23.18 1.40 -0.39
C VAL A 222 -22.22 0.38 -0.99
N ILE A 223 -21.32 -0.15 -0.15
CA ILE A 223 -20.38 -1.22 -0.48
C ILE A 223 -20.61 -2.36 0.49
N SER A 224 -20.76 -3.57 -0.03
CA SER A 224 -20.88 -4.75 0.83
C SER A 224 -19.51 -5.15 1.41
N LEU A 225 -19.50 -5.60 2.67
CA LEU A 225 -18.29 -6.13 3.29
C LEU A 225 -17.75 -7.37 2.55
N ASP A 226 -18.64 -8.15 1.94
CA ASP A 226 -18.27 -9.34 1.16
C ASP A 226 -17.50 -8.95 -0.11
N GLU A 227 -17.99 -7.97 -0.87
CA GLU A 227 -17.28 -7.42 -2.03
C GLU A 227 -15.92 -6.87 -1.64
N LEU A 228 -15.86 -6.02 -0.60
CA LEU A 228 -14.60 -5.48 -0.09
C LEU A 228 -13.63 -6.61 0.28
N THR A 229 -14.13 -7.62 0.99
CA THR A 229 -13.32 -8.76 1.43
C THR A 229 -12.79 -9.58 0.26
N GLN A 230 -13.61 -9.79 -0.77
CA GLN A 230 -13.19 -10.46 -1.99
C GLN A 230 -12.05 -9.68 -2.66
N ILE A 231 -12.23 -8.37 -2.88
CA ILE A 231 -11.23 -7.52 -3.52
C ILE A 231 -9.92 -7.52 -2.72
N VAL A 232 -9.98 -7.33 -1.40
CA VAL A 232 -8.78 -7.31 -0.55
C VAL A 232 -8.01 -8.62 -0.63
N ARG A 233 -8.72 -9.76 -0.57
CA ARG A 233 -8.09 -11.09 -0.60
C ARG A 233 -7.54 -11.45 -1.97
N GLU A 234 -8.17 -11.00 -3.04
CA GLU A 234 -7.79 -11.40 -4.40
C GLU A 234 -6.81 -10.42 -5.03
N ALA A 235 -7.02 -9.12 -4.88
CA ALA A 235 -6.26 -8.08 -5.57
C ALA A 235 -5.20 -7.39 -4.70
N TYR A 236 -5.39 -7.34 -3.38
CA TYR A 236 -4.45 -6.60 -2.53
C TYR A 236 -3.44 -7.52 -1.83
N TYR A 237 -3.89 -8.38 -0.91
CA TYR A 237 -3.02 -9.21 -0.06
C TYR A 237 -2.01 -10.08 -0.81
N PRO A 238 -2.34 -10.76 -1.93
CA PRO A 238 -1.39 -11.61 -2.65
C PRO A 238 -0.15 -10.85 -3.17
N HIS A 239 -0.31 -9.55 -3.41
CA HIS A 239 0.69 -8.67 -4.03
C HIS A 239 1.50 -7.87 -3.01
N LEU A 240 1.19 -7.99 -1.70
CA LEU A 240 1.92 -7.31 -0.64
C LEU A 240 3.29 -7.95 -0.37
N GLU A 241 4.33 -7.14 -0.29
CA GLU A 241 5.69 -7.54 0.07
C GLU A 241 6.26 -6.57 1.10
N LEU A 242 6.91 -7.08 2.16
CA LEU A 242 7.47 -6.19 3.19
C LEU A 242 8.73 -5.49 2.70
N PHE A 243 9.55 -6.25 1.96
CA PHE A 243 10.67 -5.77 1.17
C PHE A 243 10.63 -6.51 -0.15
N SER A 244 11.23 -5.95 -1.18
CA SER A 244 11.38 -6.66 -2.44
C SER A 244 12.76 -6.44 -3.04
N TYR A 245 13.00 -7.09 -4.16
CA TYR A 245 14.23 -6.92 -4.91
C TYR A 245 14.00 -7.10 -6.42
N SER A 246 14.98 -6.61 -7.19
CA SER A 246 15.12 -6.91 -8.62
C SER A 246 16.56 -7.26 -8.92
N LEU A 247 16.77 -8.35 -9.66
CA LEU A 247 18.09 -8.79 -10.11
C LEU A 247 18.25 -8.45 -11.60
N GLN A 248 19.35 -7.78 -11.96
CA GLN A 248 19.71 -7.65 -13.38
C GLN A 248 20.15 -9.01 -13.92
N LYS A 249 19.55 -9.45 -15.04
CA LYS A 249 19.91 -10.69 -15.73
C LYS A 249 21.32 -10.62 -16.32
N GLU A 250 21.69 -9.45 -16.83
CA GLU A 250 23.01 -9.15 -17.36
C GLU A 250 23.75 -8.27 -16.35
N GLY A 251 24.69 -8.86 -15.61
CA GLY A 251 25.49 -8.17 -14.59
C GLY A 251 25.24 -8.61 -13.15
N ASP A 252 25.82 -7.87 -12.21
CA ASP A 252 25.76 -8.13 -10.77
C ASP A 252 24.84 -7.18 -9.99
N GLY A 253 24.02 -6.39 -10.71
CA GLY A 253 23.11 -5.42 -10.10
C GLY A 253 22.01 -6.07 -9.25
N LEU A 254 21.86 -5.57 -8.03
CA LEU A 254 20.78 -5.90 -7.11
C LEU A 254 20.06 -4.61 -6.71
N TYR A 255 18.77 -4.52 -7.00
CA TYR A 255 17.91 -3.46 -6.50
C TYR A 255 17.19 -3.96 -5.25
N VAL A 256 17.24 -3.19 -4.16
CA VAL A 256 16.54 -3.49 -2.91
C VAL A 256 15.43 -2.47 -2.74
N LEU A 257 14.20 -2.96 -2.60
CA LEU A 257 12.98 -2.18 -2.63
C LEU A 257 12.38 -2.12 -1.23
N SER A 258 12.17 -0.92 -0.72
CA SER A 258 11.51 -0.68 0.57
C SER A 258 10.59 0.53 0.48
N HIS A 259 9.59 0.62 1.36
CA HIS A 259 8.74 1.81 1.41
C HIS A 259 9.52 3.01 1.95
N ALA A 260 10.12 2.83 3.14
CA ALA A 260 10.94 3.84 3.81
C ALA A 260 12.44 3.55 3.65
N PRO A 261 13.32 4.57 3.71
CA PRO A 261 14.77 4.40 3.57
C PRO A 261 15.34 3.60 4.73
N MET A 262 16.10 2.55 4.41
CA MET A 262 16.69 1.64 5.39
C MET A 262 17.99 1.02 4.88
N SER A 263 18.97 0.83 5.76
CA SER A 263 20.18 0.05 5.46
C SER A 263 19.91 -1.46 5.45
N LEU A 264 20.77 -2.24 4.78
CA LEU A 264 20.68 -3.72 4.85
C LEU A 264 20.83 -4.26 6.26
N ASN A 265 21.69 -3.65 7.09
CA ASN A 265 21.92 -4.09 8.45
C ASN A 265 20.70 -3.84 9.35
N GLU A 266 20.08 -2.67 9.22
CA GLU A 266 18.81 -2.37 9.90
C GLU A 266 17.73 -3.34 9.43
N MET A 267 17.59 -3.50 8.11
CA MET A 267 16.62 -4.43 7.51
C MET A 267 16.78 -5.85 8.05
N ALA A 268 18.00 -6.40 8.00
CA ALA A 268 18.31 -7.73 8.48
C ALA A 268 18.01 -7.87 9.99
N SER A 269 18.39 -6.87 10.80
CA SER A 269 18.14 -6.87 12.23
C SER A 269 16.64 -6.85 12.58
N GLN A 270 15.85 -6.01 11.90
CA GLN A 270 14.39 -5.95 12.12
C GLN A 270 13.70 -7.25 11.69
N VAL A 271 14.14 -7.81 10.55
CA VAL A 271 13.58 -9.06 10.03
C VAL A 271 13.89 -10.23 10.95
N GLU A 272 15.14 -10.36 11.42
CA GLU A 272 15.54 -11.41 12.35
C GLU A 272 14.75 -11.31 13.66
N GLN A 273 14.62 -10.10 14.22
CA GLN A 273 13.87 -9.86 15.45
C GLN A 273 12.39 -10.25 15.34
N LYS A 274 11.73 -10.02 14.19
CA LYS A 274 10.29 -10.26 14.03
C LYS A 274 9.95 -11.63 13.48
N PHE A 275 10.73 -12.13 12.54
CA PHE A 275 10.40 -13.31 11.75
C PHE A 275 11.29 -14.51 12.04
N ASP A 276 12.35 -14.36 12.84
CA ASP A 276 13.37 -15.38 13.05
C ASP A 276 13.99 -15.84 11.72
N ILE A 277 14.28 -14.85 10.86
CA ILE A 277 14.90 -15.05 9.54
C ILE A 277 16.19 -14.25 9.49
N THR A 278 17.32 -14.95 9.32
CA THR A 278 18.59 -14.32 8.97
C THR A 278 18.62 -13.97 7.48
N ILE A 279 18.83 -12.69 7.17
CA ILE A 279 19.02 -12.22 5.79
C ILE A 279 20.49 -12.35 5.41
N ASN A 280 20.78 -13.00 4.29
CA ASN A 280 22.14 -13.05 3.75
C ASN A 280 22.43 -11.76 2.95
N THR A 281 23.29 -10.90 3.47
CA THR A 281 23.69 -9.63 2.83
C THR A 281 25.03 -9.71 2.09
N MET A 282 25.56 -10.92 1.89
CA MET A 282 26.88 -11.16 1.29
C MET A 282 26.79 -11.75 -0.13
N ASP A 283 25.67 -12.37 -0.48
CA ASP A 283 25.44 -12.97 -1.80
C ASP A 283 24.04 -12.61 -2.31
N ARG A 284 23.93 -12.06 -3.53
CA ARG A 284 22.66 -11.56 -4.09
C ARG A 284 21.59 -12.65 -4.27
N ASN A 285 22.00 -13.88 -4.59
CA ASN A 285 21.07 -14.99 -4.79
C ASN A 285 20.56 -15.52 -3.45
N GLN A 286 21.42 -15.56 -2.43
CA GLN A 286 21.02 -15.90 -1.08
C GLN A 286 20.18 -14.77 -0.45
N PHE A 287 20.50 -13.51 -0.73
CA PHE A 287 19.68 -12.36 -0.37
C PHE A 287 18.26 -12.50 -0.93
N ALA A 288 18.15 -12.71 -2.25
CA ALA A 288 16.88 -12.96 -2.94
C ALA A 288 16.07 -14.07 -2.27
N LYS A 289 16.69 -15.22 -2.01
CA LYS A 289 16.04 -16.35 -1.30
C LYS A 289 15.59 -16.00 0.12
N SER A 290 16.39 -15.22 0.85
CA SER A 290 16.02 -14.75 2.19
C SER A 290 14.80 -13.82 2.13
N ILE A 291 14.72 -12.93 1.14
CA ILE A 291 13.55 -12.05 0.93
C ILE A 291 12.32 -12.85 0.50
N ASP A 292 12.46 -13.86 -0.37
CA ASP A 292 11.35 -14.74 -0.75
C ASP A 292 10.79 -15.48 0.48
N LYS A 293 11.69 -16.01 1.34
CA LYS A 293 11.30 -16.66 2.61
C LYS A 293 10.55 -15.69 3.52
N LEU A 294 11.05 -14.46 3.66
CA LEU A 294 10.41 -13.40 4.44
C LEU A 294 9.00 -13.10 3.91
N ASN A 295 8.87 -12.80 2.61
CA ASN A 295 7.59 -12.43 2.03
C ASN A 295 6.56 -13.57 2.10
N LYS A 296 7.00 -14.83 2.02
CA LYS A 296 6.11 -15.98 2.26
C LYS A 296 5.54 -15.97 3.68
N GLN A 297 6.36 -15.73 4.71
CA GLN A 297 5.91 -15.67 6.10
C GLN A 297 5.07 -14.42 6.38
N PHE A 298 5.45 -13.27 5.81
CA PHE A 298 4.71 -12.02 5.91
C PHE A 298 3.30 -12.15 5.29
N LYS A 299 3.19 -12.66 4.05
CA LYS A 299 1.90 -12.89 3.39
C LYS A 299 1.01 -13.84 4.19
N HIS A 300 1.58 -14.87 4.82
CA HIS A 300 0.82 -15.76 5.70
C HIS A 300 0.17 -15.01 6.88
N ILE A 301 0.92 -14.13 7.55
CA ILE A 301 0.43 -13.34 8.68
C ILE A 301 -0.70 -12.40 8.24
N VAL A 302 -0.52 -11.68 7.13
CA VAL A 302 -1.53 -10.72 6.63
C VAL A 302 -2.81 -11.43 6.18
N VAL A 303 -2.69 -12.53 5.41
CA VAL A 303 -3.85 -13.28 4.90
C VAL A 303 -4.68 -13.91 6.02
N ASN A 304 -4.04 -14.35 7.11
CA ASN A 304 -4.74 -14.98 8.23
C ASN A 304 -5.38 -13.99 9.21
N GLY A 305 -5.23 -12.68 9.00
CA GLY A 305 -5.74 -11.69 9.95
C GLY A 305 -4.99 -11.67 11.28
N GLU A 306 -3.71 -12.09 11.28
CA GLU A 306 -2.89 -12.18 12.49
C GLU A 306 -2.17 -10.84 12.78
N PHE A 307 -2.39 -9.81 11.96
CA PHE A 307 -1.64 -8.56 12.04
C PHE A 307 -2.02 -7.73 13.26
N THR A 308 -3.33 -7.57 13.50
CA THR A 308 -3.95 -6.86 14.63
C THR A 308 -3.48 -7.37 15.99
N PHE A 309 -3.13 -8.65 16.11
CA PHE A 309 -2.71 -9.27 17.37
C PHE A 309 -1.21 -9.14 17.67
N THR A 310 -0.39 -8.75 16.69
CA THR A 310 1.07 -8.71 16.85
C THR A 310 1.67 -7.31 16.94
N ALA A 311 0.84 -6.28 16.91
CA ALA A 311 1.30 -4.90 16.96
C ALA A 311 0.94 -4.26 18.32
N PRO A 312 1.91 -4.10 19.24
CA PRO A 312 1.70 -3.43 20.51
C PRO A 312 1.62 -1.93 20.25
N TRP A 313 0.43 -1.47 19.86
CA TRP A 313 0.18 -0.05 19.64
C TRP A 313 0.04 0.75 20.93
N GLN A 314 -0.05 0.08 22.09
CA GLN A 314 -0.52 0.62 23.37
C GLN A 314 0.16 1.93 23.84
N ASP A 315 1.44 2.14 23.50
CA ASP A 315 2.13 3.42 23.74
C ASP A 315 3.23 3.70 22.70
N ASP A 316 3.69 4.96 22.62
CA ASP A 316 4.72 5.36 21.64
C ASP A 316 6.06 4.62 21.84
N ALA A 317 6.38 4.18 23.06
CA ALA A 317 7.60 3.43 23.32
C ALA A 317 7.50 1.99 22.81
N SER A 318 6.33 1.35 22.90
CA SER A 318 6.07 0.03 22.35
C SER A 318 6.02 0.03 20.82
N LYS A 319 5.42 1.06 20.22
CA LYS A 319 5.44 1.27 18.76
C LYS A 319 6.86 1.36 18.24
N ARG A 320 7.69 2.20 18.87
CA ARG A 320 9.10 2.38 18.50
C ARG A 320 9.95 1.12 18.69
N LYS A 321 9.47 0.08 19.38
CA LYS A 321 10.16 -1.21 19.51
C LYS A 321 9.61 -2.28 18.58
N ASN A 322 8.50 -2.03 17.89
CA ASN A 322 7.93 -2.99 16.95
C ASN A 322 8.76 -2.98 15.65
N PRO A 323 9.29 -4.14 15.21
CA PRO A 323 10.15 -4.16 14.03
C PRO A 323 9.43 -3.78 12.73
N ILE A 324 8.18 -4.20 12.53
CA ILE A 324 7.38 -3.79 11.37
C ILE A 324 7.21 -2.28 11.37
N TYR A 325 6.87 -1.70 12.52
CA TYR A 325 6.74 -0.25 12.64
C TYR A 325 8.04 0.44 12.25
N GLN A 326 9.19 -0.02 12.77
CA GLN A 326 10.49 0.54 12.38
C GLN A 326 10.78 0.39 10.89
N ILE A 327 10.40 -0.75 10.27
CA ILE A 327 10.55 -1.00 8.84
C ILE A 327 9.79 0.03 8.01
N VAL A 328 8.50 0.21 8.29
CA VAL A 328 7.64 1.06 7.46
C VAL A 328 7.72 2.55 7.84
N TRP A 329 8.15 2.88 9.07
CA TRP A 329 8.33 4.26 9.55
C TRP A 329 9.79 4.71 9.60
N SER A 330 10.72 4.00 8.98
CA SER A 330 12.14 4.36 9.01
C SER A 330 12.36 5.75 8.41
N ARG A 331 12.36 6.76 9.28
CA ARG A 331 12.66 8.16 8.96
C ARG A 331 14.00 8.58 9.54
N ASN A 332 14.62 7.69 10.31
CA ASN A 332 15.87 7.92 11.03
C ASN A 332 17.08 7.70 10.11
N VAL A 333 17.21 8.59 9.11
CA VAL A 333 18.53 9.17 8.86
C VAL A 333 18.69 10.32 9.88
N SER A 334 18.66 9.96 11.17
CA SER A 334 18.85 10.91 12.26
C SER A 334 20.16 11.66 12.07
N SER A 335 20.23 12.90 12.55
CA SER A 335 21.41 13.77 12.45
C SER A 335 22.73 13.16 12.97
N ASP A 336 22.66 12.06 13.75
CA ASP A 336 23.82 11.29 14.23
C ASP A 336 23.89 9.84 13.67
N SER A 337 22.83 9.32 13.03
CA SER A 337 22.96 8.12 12.19
C SER A 337 23.55 8.55 10.86
N ARG A 338 24.84 8.25 10.70
CA ARG A 338 25.60 8.59 9.50
C ARG A 338 24.73 8.28 8.27
N PRO A 339 24.55 9.24 7.34
CA PRO A 339 23.90 8.94 6.06
C PRO A 339 24.51 7.66 5.51
N LEU A 340 23.69 6.72 5.04
CA LEU A 340 24.12 5.48 4.37
C LEU A 340 25.41 5.77 3.60
N ARG A 341 26.55 5.27 4.11
CA ARG A 341 27.85 5.51 3.50
C ARG A 341 28.06 4.44 2.42
N GLU A 342 28.82 4.74 1.38
CA GLU A 342 29.27 3.71 0.41
C GLU A 342 29.87 2.47 1.10
N THR A 343 30.50 2.66 2.27
CA THR A 343 31.09 1.61 3.11
C THR A 343 30.08 0.71 3.83
N ASP A 344 28.83 1.13 3.97
CA ASP A 344 27.77 0.29 4.54
C ASP A 344 27.29 -0.78 3.54
N PHE A 345 27.84 -0.75 2.31
CA PHE A 345 27.49 -1.60 1.17
C PHE A 345 28.70 -2.39 0.62
N ASP A 346 29.81 -2.46 1.36
CA ASP A 346 31.10 -2.95 0.86
C ASP A 346 31.16 -4.44 0.45
N THR A 347 30.07 -5.21 0.62
CA THR A 347 30.04 -6.66 0.36
C THR A 347 29.20 -7.08 -0.84
N LEU A 348 28.30 -6.21 -1.33
CA LEU A 348 27.53 -6.44 -2.56
C LEU A 348 27.70 -5.20 -3.44
N LYS A 349 28.50 -5.31 -4.51
CA LYS A 349 28.67 -4.25 -5.50
C LYS A 349 28.03 -4.68 -6.83
N PRO A 350 27.21 -3.83 -7.50
CA PRO A 350 26.50 -2.66 -6.98
C PRO A 350 25.08 -3.01 -6.47
N VAL A 351 24.77 -2.68 -5.21
CA VAL A 351 23.39 -2.64 -4.69
C VAL A 351 22.81 -1.23 -4.86
N ILE A 352 21.58 -1.15 -5.34
CA ILE A 352 20.81 0.09 -5.47
C ILE A 352 19.57 0.00 -4.58
N PHE A 353 19.43 0.92 -3.62
CA PHE A 353 18.22 1.02 -2.80
C PHE A 353 17.20 1.89 -3.48
N VAL A 354 15.96 1.42 -3.57
CA VAL A 354 14.86 2.20 -4.14
C VAL A 354 13.76 2.32 -3.10
N HIS A 355 13.31 3.54 -2.82
CA HIS A 355 12.26 3.78 -1.84
C HIS A 355 11.29 4.91 -2.23
N GLY A 356 10.07 4.81 -1.70
CA GLY A 356 8.95 5.70 -2.04
C GLY A 356 8.81 6.89 -1.09
N HIS A 357 9.12 6.75 0.19
CA HIS A 357 8.89 7.78 1.21
C HIS A 357 10.21 8.41 1.69
N SER A 358 10.33 9.74 1.79
CA SER A 358 11.52 10.43 2.29
C SER A 358 11.24 11.77 2.96
N MET A 359 11.92 12.07 4.07
CA MET A 359 11.93 13.42 4.65
C MET A 359 12.98 14.35 4.02
N ASP A 360 13.84 13.83 3.14
CA ASP A 360 14.85 14.68 2.48
C ASP A 360 14.13 15.57 1.46
N LYS A 361 13.77 16.79 1.88
CA LYS A 361 13.15 17.83 1.04
C LYS A 361 14.01 18.21 -0.19
N ARG A 362 15.23 17.71 -0.27
CA ARG A 362 16.10 17.82 -1.43
C ARG A 362 15.66 16.76 -2.44
N GLY A 363 14.56 17.04 -3.14
CA GLY A 363 14.17 16.30 -4.34
C GLY A 363 15.40 16.04 -5.21
N ALA A 364 15.54 14.79 -5.66
CA ALA A 364 16.60 14.35 -6.56
C ALA A 364 18.02 14.81 -6.18
N ASN A 365 18.44 14.67 -4.91
CA ASN A 365 19.87 14.68 -4.61
C ASN A 365 20.36 13.23 -4.65
N PRO A 366 20.69 12.68 -5.83
CA PRO A 366 21.03 11.27 -5.99
C PRO A 366 22.25 10.98 -5.13
N ARG A 367 22.06 10.15 -4.12
CA ARG A 367 23.20 9.50 -3.48
C ARG A 367 23.58 8.33 -4.37
N PRO A 368 24.87 8.11 -4.65
CA PRO A 368 25.29 6.89 -5.32
C PRO A 368 24.68 5.67 -4.61
N GLY A 369 24.02 4.80 -5.38
CA GLY A 369 23.36 3.60 -4.85
C GLY A 369 22.00 3.82 -4.18
N VAL A 370 21.38 5.01 -4.24
CA VAL A 370 20.03 5.25 -3.70
C VAL A 370 19.16 6.01 -4.70
N LEU A 371 17.99 5.47 -5.00
CA LEU A 371 16.92 6.07 -5.79
C LEU A 371 15.72 6.39 -4.89
N THR A 372 15.48 7.68 -4.68
CA THR A 372 14.28 8.16 -3.99
C THR A 372 13.23 8.48 -5.04
N LEU A 373 12.10 7.77 -5.02
CA LEU A 373 10.97 8.01 -5.93
C LEU A 373 9.87 8.87 -5.30
N ASP A 374 10.13 9.47 -4.15
CA ASP A 374 9.20 10.35 -3.44
C ASP A 374 8.93 11.64 -4.24
N ASP A 375 7.67 12.08 -4.23
CA ASP A 375 7.21 13.29 -4.87
C ASP A 375 5.96 13.83 -4.15
N VAL A 376 5.64 15.10 -4.41
CA VAL A 376 4.46 15.75 -3.81
C VAL A 376 3.18 15.55 -4.63
N VAL A 377 3.28 15.05 -5.85
CA VAL A 377 2.14 14.92 -6.77
C VAL A 377 1.13 13.94 -6.19
N GLY A 378 -0.14 14.35 -6.17
CA GLY A 378 -1.26 13.57 -5.68
C GLY A 378 -1.46 13.59 -4.16
N LYS A 379 -0.59 14.27 -3.41
CA LYS A 379 -0.69 14.37 -1.94
C LYS A 379 -1.96 15.08 -1.45
N ASP A 380 -2.43 16.04 -2.22
CA ASP A 380 -3.73 16.70 -2.05
C ASP A 380 -4.17 17.33 -3.39
N MET A 381 -5.39 17.87 -3.45
CA MET A 381 -5.94 18.49 -4.67
C MET A 381 -5.13 19.69 -5.19
N SER A 382 -4.34 20.34 -4.34
CA SER A 382 -3.45 21.43 -4.75
C SER A 382 -2.14 20.94 -5.35
N CYS A 383 -1.81 19.66 -5.17
CA CYS A 383 -0.60 19.00 -5.66
C CYS A 383 -0.89 18.08 -6.86
N HIS A 384 -1.82 18.41 -7.75
CA HIS A 384 -2.15 17.58 -8.92
C HIS A 384 -1.22 17.78 -10.12
N SER A 385 -0.20 18.62 -10.01
CA SER A 385 0.79 18.82 -11.06
C SER A 385 2.20 18.88 -10.50
N GLY A 386 3.17 18.32 -11.20
CA GLY A 386 4.57 18.42 -10.87
C GLY A 386 5.39 17.25 -11.39
N ILE A 387 6.63 17.17 -10.92
CA ILE A 387 7.58 16.12 -11.33
C ILE A 387 7.35 14.87 -10.49
N VAL A 388 7.12 13.75 -11.16
CA VAL A 388 7.16 12.40 -10.60
C VAL A 388 8.45 11.71 -11.02
N PHE A 389 8.92 10.77 -10.19
CA PHE A 389 10.10 9.96 -10.46
C PHE A 389 9.71 8.51 -10.66
N ILE A 390 10.14 7.92 -11.78
CA ILE A 390 9.84 6.54 -12.16
C ILE A 390 11.17 5.82 -12.37
N ALA A 391 11.38 4.67 -11.73
CA ALA A 391 12.49 3.80 -12.08
C ALA A 391 12.03 2.81 -13.15
N ALA A 392 12.72 2.75 -14.28
CA ALA A 392 12.49 1.79 -15.36
C ALA A 392 13.71 0.86 -15.44
N LEU A 393 13.50 -0.44 -15.25
CA LEU A 393 14.57 -1.43 -15.17
C LEU A 393 14.49 -2.42 -16.34
N ALA A 394 15.62 -2.62 -17.02
CA ALA A 394 15.74 -3.57 -18.12
C ALA A 394 16.13 -4.98 -17.67
N HIS A 395 15.64 -5.99 -18.41
CA HIS A 395 16.06 -7.39 -18.30
C HIS A 395 16.18 -7.91 -16.85
N THR A 396 15.19 -7.62 -16.02
CA THR A 396 15.16 -8.15 -14.65
C THR A 396 14.68 -9.61 -14.67
N GLU A 397 15.28 -10.47 -13.84
CA GLU A 397 14.70 -11.80 -13.61
C GLU A 397 13.37 -11.63 -12.86
N LEU A 398 12.26 -11.77 -13.59
CA LEU A 398 10.93 -11.90 -13.02
C LEU A 398 10.80 -13.24 -12.30
N LYS A 399 11.38 -13.36 -11.11
CA LYS A 399 11.03 -14.43 -10.17
C LYS A 399 9.76 -14.00 -9.45
N SER A 400 8.62 -14.14 -10.12
CA SER A 400 7.37 -13.84 -9.47
C SER A 400 7.12 -14.83 -8.34
N THR A 401 7.05 -14.35 -7.10
CA THR A 401 6.45 -15.09 -5.97
C THR A 401 4.94 -15.35 -6.18
N LEU A 402 4.38 -14.87 -7.30
CA LEU A 402 2.97 -14.96 -7.69
C LEU A 402 2.43 -16.40 -7.69
N GLU A 403 3.21 -17.38 -8.17
CA GLU A 403 2.78 -18.79 -8.25
C GLU A 403 2.44 -19.41 -6.88
N VAL A 404 3.04 -18.91 -5.79
CA VAL A 404 2.77 -19.42 -4.43
C VAL A 404 1.49 -18.81 -3.83
N SER A 405 1.04 -17.65 -4.33
CA SER A 405 -0.08 -16.89 -3.76
C SER A 405 -1.46 -17.42 -4.18
N GLU A 406 -1.61 -17.92 -5.41
CA GLU A 406 -2.91 -18.39 -5.91
C GLU A 406 -3.41 -19.64 -5.16
N ALA A 407 -2.49 -20.57 -4.84
CA ALA A 407 -2.82 -21.79 -4.09
C ALA A 407 -3.17 -21.54 -2.62
N ALA A 408 -2.59 -20.50 -1.99
CA ALA A 408 -2.87 -20.14 -0.59
C ALA A 408 -4.25 -19.46 -0.44
N THR A 409 -4.62 -18.62 -1.41
CA THR A 409 -5.89 -17.87 -1.41
C THR A 409 -7.11 -18.80 -1.48
N LEU A 410 -7.02 -19.88 -2.26
CA LEU A 410 -8.06 -20.93 -2.35
C LEU A 410 -8.29 -21.72 -1.05
N LYS A 411 -7.31 -21.77 -0.13
CA LYS A 411 -7.48 -22.41 1.19
C LYS A 411 -8.07 -21.44 2.22
N ALA A 412 -7.72 -20.16 2.16
CA ALA A 412 -8.22 -19.14 3.10
C ALA A 412 -9.73 -18.84 2.93
N SER A 413 -10.28 -18.99 1.71
CA SER A 413 -11.73 -18.86 1.46
C SER A 413 -12.58 -19.90 2.20
N ARG A 414 -11.99 -21.01 2.66
CA ARG A 414 -12.65 -22.03 3.49
C ARG A 414 -12.63 -21.74 4.99
N PHE A 415 -11.77 -20.81 5.45
CA PHE A 415 -11.81 -20.33 6.82
C PHE A 415 -12.93 -19.29 6.94
N ARG A 416 -14.14 -19.76 7.27
CA ARG A 416 -15.14 -18.91 7.90
C ARG A 416 -14.50 -18.36 9.17
N PHE A 417 -14.35 -17.04 9.25
CA PHE A 417 -14.18 -16.38 10.54
C PHE A 417 -15.25 -16.95 11.45
N HIS A 418 -14.85 -17.75 12.43
CA HIS A 418 -15.73 -18.13 13.52
C HIS A 418 -16.00 -16.81 14.22
N SER A 419 -17.17 -16.24 13.94
CA SER A 419 -17.63 -15.02 14.60
C SER A 419 -17.45 -15.21 16.10
N SER A 420 -17.26 -14.10 16.82
CA SER A 420 -17.22 -14.13 18.27
C SER A 420 -18.45 -14.82 18.90
N GLU A 421 -19.56 -14.94 18.17
CA GLU A 421 -20.71 -15.80 18.50
C GLU A 421 -20.42 -17.31 18.43
N ALA A 422 -19.69 -17.81 17.43
CA ALA A 422 -19.29 -19.20 17.35
C ALA A 422 -18.34 -19.58 18.50
N ARG A 423 -17.39 -18.71 18.85
CA ARG A 423 -16.53 -18.90 20.05
C ARG A 423 -17.32 -18.82 21.35
N ARG A 424 -18.35 -17.97 21.44
CA ARG A 424 -19.25 -17.92 22.59
C ARG A 424 -20.09 -19.19 22.72
N LEU A 425 -20.61 -19.74 21.62
CA LEU A 425 -21.35 -21.00 21.59
C LEU A 425 -20.46 -22.19 21.98
N GLU A 426 -19.21 -22.26 21.49
CA GLU A 426 -18.26 -23.30 21.91
C GLU A 426 -17.89 -23.18 23.40
N SER A 427 -17.67 -21.96 23.92
CA SER A 427 -17.42 -21.75 25.35
C SER A 427 -18.65 -22.05 26.22
N SER A 428 -19.86 -21.82 25.70
CA SER A 428 -21.13 -22.13 26.35
C SER A 428 -21.34 -23.64 26.43
N ILE A 429 -21.05 -24.38 25.36
CA ILE A 429 -21.15 -25.85 25.30
C ILE A 429 -20.11 -26.50 26.23
N LEU A 430 -18.89 -25.95 26.30
CA LEU A 430 -17.85 -26.43 27.21
C LEU A 430 -18.10 -26.08 28.69
N SER A 431 -18.87 -25.02 28.97
CA SER A 431 -19.25 -24.62 30.34
C SER A 431 -20.46 -25.39 30.90
N SER A 432 -21.30 -25.98 30.03
CA SER A 432 -22.47 -26.77 30.45
C SER A 432 -22.13 -28.19 30.91
N ASP A 433 -20.93 -28.69 30.63
CA ASP A 433 -20.53 -30.07 30.97
C ASP A 433 -19.83 -30.23 32.34
N VAL A 434 -19.62 -29.15 33.09
CA VAL A 434 -18.88 -29.20 34.38
C VAL A 434 -19.78 -29.34 35.61
N ASN A 435 -21.12 -29.29 35.48
CA ASN A 435 -22.03 -29.31 36.64
C ASN A 435 -22.91 -30.56 36.82
N ASN A 436 -22.64 -31.66 36.09
CA ASN A 436 -23.29 -32.95 36.34
C ASN A 436 -22.28 -34.02 36.78
N GLN A 437 -21.78 -33.89 38.01
CA GLN A 437 -21.33 -35.06 38.77
C GLN A 437 -22.32 -35.33 39.92
N PRO A 438 -22.89 -36.55 40.02
CA PRO A 438 -23.74 -36.91 41.14
C PRO A 438 -22.89 -37.02 42.41
N ARG A 439 -23.31 -36.32 43.47
CA ARG A 439 -22.76 -36.55 44.81
C ARG A 439 -23.19 -37.94 45.26
N MET A 440 -22.21 -38.81 45.53
CA MET A 440 -22.39 -39.99 46.40
C MET A 440 -22.28 -39.59 47.86
#